data_AF-A0AA39XCG8-F1
#
_entry.id   AF-A0AA39XCG8-F1
#
_cell.length_a   1.000
_cell.length_b   1.000
_cell.length_c   1.000
_cell.angle_alpha   90.00
_cell.angle_beta   90.00
_cell.angle_gamma   90.00
#
_symmetry.space_group_name_H-M   'P 1'
#
loop_
_entity.id
_entity.type
_entity.pdbx_description
1 polymer ?
#
loop_
_entity_poly.entity_id
_entity_poly.type
_entity_poly.pdbx_seq_one_letter_code
_entity_poly.pdbx_strand_id
1 'polypeptide(L)'
;STEPAQRPPHLIANEVTNGTDTDWALIGKYALAYSGPFSINASVPATRKRGHVLHGPLTVANLPSLEGRILARDYLVFKKGGEEFLNLSITNAEARRRADVLWMRIA
;
A
#
# COMPACT_ATOMS: atom_id res chain seq x y z
N SER A 1 -6.31 -8.50 -0.07
CA SER A 1 -6.90 -8.99 1.20
C SER A 1 -6.19 -10.25 1.68
N THR A 2 -6.19 -10.53 2.99
CA THR A 2 -5.76 -11.82 3.57
C THR A 2 -6.93 -12.80 3.77
N GLU A 3 -8.17 -12.37 3.52
CA GLU A 3 -9.36 -13.22 3.69
C GLU A 3 -9.48 -14.28 2.59
N PRO A 4 -9.59 -15.59 2.92
CA PRO A 4 -9.65 -16.66 1.92
C PRO A 4 -10.80 -16.51 0.93
N ALA A 5 -11.98 -16.07 1.39
CA ALA A 5 -13.16 -15.88 0.55
C ALA A 5 -13.00 -14.78 -0.51
N GLN A 6 -11.96 -13.94 -0.41
CA GLN A 6 -11.66 -12.86 -1.35
C GLN A 6 -10.48 -13.19 -2.27
N ARG A 7 -10.01 -14.45 -2.25
CA ARG A 7 -8.85 -14.94 -3.00
C ARG A 7 -9.18 -16.29 -3.65
N PRO A 8 -9.87 -16.28 -4.81
CA PRO A 8 -10.21 -17.52 -5.51
C PRO A 8 -8.95 -18.36 -5.77
N PRO A 9 -8.87 -19.60 -5.25
CA PRO A 9 -7.61 -20.36 -5.21
C PRO A 9 -7.19 -20.92 -6.57
N HIS A 10 -8.11 -20.96 -7.54
CA HIS A 10 -7.83 -21.40 -8.90
C HIS A 10 -7.16 -20.33 -9.76
N LEU A 11 -7.20 -19.05 -9.37
CA LEU A 11 -6.61 -17.96 -10.16
C LEU A 11 -5.08 -17.96 -10.09
N ILE A 12 -4.45 -17.76 -11.25
CA ILE A 12 -3.00 -17.78 -11.42
C ILE A 12 -2.59 -16.43 -12.01
N ALA A 13 -1.80 -15.65 -11.26
CA ALA A 13 -1.51 -14.24 -11.58
C ALA A 13 -0.90 -14.01 -12.96
N ASN A 14 -0.17 -14.98 -13.49
CA ASN A 14 0.50 -14.93 -14.80
C ASN A 14 -0.26 -15.67 -15.91
N GLU A 15 -1.46 -16.19 -15.65
CA GLU A 15 -2.33 -16.84 -16.63
C GLU A 15 -3.67 -16.12 -16.71
N VAL A 16 -3.67 -14.93 -17.33
CA VAL A 16 -4.82 -14.02 -17.41
C VAL A 16 -6.09 -14.63 -18.02
N THR A 17 -6.00 -15.78 -18.71
CA THR A 17 -7.16 -16.50 -19.26
C THR A 17 -7.80 -17.48 -18.28
N ASN A 18 -7.26 -17.60 -17.07
CA ASN A 18 -7.74 -18.55 -16.08
C ASN A 18 -8.82 -17.92 -15.18
N GLY A 19 -9.90 -18.65 -14.92
CA GLY A 19 -11.06 -18.16 -14.16
C GLY A 19 -11.98 -17.22 -14.94
N THR A 20 -12.86 -16.52 -14.22
CA THR A 20 -13.87 -15.62 -14.79
C THR A 20 -13.57 -14.16 -14.47
N ASP A 21 -14.13 -13.22 -15.26
CA ASP A 21 -14.07 -11.78 -14.95
C ASP A 21 -14.57 -11.48 -13.53
N THR A 22 -15.58 -12.22 -13.06
CA THR A 22 -16.11 -12.10 -11.69
C THR A 22 -15.06 -12.46 -10.64
N ASP A 23 -14.27 -13.51 -10.86
CA ASP A 23 -13.19 -13.91 -9.94
C ASP A 23 -12.10 -12.85 -9.87
N TRP A 24 -11.69 -12.32 -11.03
CA TRP A 24 -10.70 -11.24 -11.10
C TRP A 24 -11.21 -9.92 -10.52
N ALA A 25 -12.47 -9.59 -10.76
CA ALA A 25 -13.13 -8.41 -10.18
C ALA A 25 -13.21 -8.52 -8.65
N LEU A 26 -13.42 -9.72 -8.10
CA LEU A 26 -13.40 -9.95 -6.66
C LEU A 26 -12.02 -9.61 -6.06
N ILE A 27 -10.93 -10.03 -6.70
CA ILE A 27 -9.58 -9.66 -6.29
C ILE A 27 -9.41 -8.14 -6.40
N GLY A 28 -9.73 -7.57 -7.56
CA GLY A 28 -9.59 -6.14 -7.85
C GLY A 28 -10.31 -5.25 -6.82
N LYS A 29 -11.51 -5.65 -6.38
CA LYS A 29 -12.31 -4.97 -5.36
C LYS A 29 -11.59 -4.82 -4.02
N TYR A 30 -10.73 -5.76 -3.66
CA TYR A 30 -10.01 -5.79 -2.39
C TYR A 30 -8.49 -5.66 -2.54
N ALA A 31 -8.04 -5.26 -3.74
CA ALA A 31 -6.66 -4.96 -4.04
C ALA A 31 -6.50 -3.44 -4.17
N LEU A 32 -5.38 -2.94 -3.64
CA LEU A 32 -4.91 -1.59 -3.92
C LEU A 32 -3.55 -1.75 -4.58
N ALA A 33 -3.45 -1.32 -5.83
CA ALA A 33 -2.24 -1.41 -6.63
C ALA A 33 -2.00 -0.07 -7.30
N TYR A 34 -0.83 0.50 -7.06
CA TYR A 34 -0.40 1.73 -7.71
C TYR A 34 1.12 1.75 -7.81
N SER A 35 1.63 2.63 -8.66
CA SER A 35 3.06 2.89 -8.82
C SER A 35 3.30 4.38 -9.03
N GLY A 36 4.45 4.85 -8.57
CA GLY A 36 4.93 6.22 -8.73
C GLY A 36 6.30 6.38 -8.07
N PRO A 37 6.99 7.51 -8.29
CA PRO A 37 8.21 7.81 -7.56
C PRO A 37 7.88 8.03 -6.07
N PHE A 38 8.86 7.81 -5.20
CA PHE A 38 8.75 8.16 -3.79
C PHE A 38 9.92 9.00 -3.33
N SER A 39 9.67 9.89 -2.37
CA SER A 39 10.68 10.74 -1.75
C SER A 39 10.35 11.02 -0.29
N ILE A 40 11.37 11.36 0.50
CA ILE A 40 11.15 11.89 1.85
C ILE A 40 10.63 13.33 1.72
N ASN A 41 9.62 13.68 2.51
CA ASN A 41 9.10 15.04 2.58
C ASN A 41 10.08 15.92 3.35
N ALA A 42 10.83 16.76 2.65
CA ALA A 42 11.82 17.67 3.25
C ALA A 42 11.20 18.75 4.16
N SER A 43 9.90 19.02 4.04
CA SER A 43 9.19 20.00 4.89
C SER A 43 8.87 19.46 6.29
N VAL A 44 9.06 18.16 6.54
CA VAL A 44 8.82 17.55 7.85
C VAL A 44 10.15 16.97 8.35
N PRO A 45 10.56 17.26 9.61
CA PRO A 45 11.77 16.66 10.18
C PRO A 45 11.73 15.13 10.08
N ALA A 46 12.75 14.57 9.45
CA ALA A 46 12.86 13.14 9.20
C ALA A 46 14.17 12.58 9.76
N THR A 47 14.12 11.33 10.19
CA THR A 47 15.26 10.52 10.61
C THR A 47 15.21 9.18 9.86
N ARG A 48 16.26 8.36 10.01
CA ARG A 48 16.25 7.00 9.48
C ARG A 48 15.08 6.13 10.00
N LYS A 49 14.50 6.47 11.16
CA LYS A 49 13.47 5.66 11.81
C LYS A 49 12.07 6.25 11.75
N ARG A 50 11.92 7.54 11.49
CA ARG A 50 10.60 8.18 11.44
C ARG A 50 10.65 9.42 10.57
N GLY A 51 9.55 9.74 9.94
CA GLY A 51 9.40 10.95 9.13
C GLY A 51 8.15 10.85 8.27
N HIS A 52 8.14 11.61 7.19
CA HIS A 52 7.03 11.66 6.26
C HIS A 52 7.50 11.36 4.84
N VAL A 53 6.78 10.50 4.13
CA VAL A 53 7.08 10.09 2.75
C VAL A 53 5.99 10.59 1.80
N LEU A 54 6.41 11.01 0.63
CA LEU A 54 5.56 11.35 -0.51
C LEU A 54 5.69 10.24 -1.54
N HIS A 55 4.58 9.73 -2.03
CA HIS A 55 4.54 8.71 -3.08
C HIS A 55 3.63 9.21 -4.21
N GLY A 56 4.24 9.53 -5.34
CA GLY A 56 3.61 10.07 -6.53
C GLY A 56 4.39 11.25 -7.13
N PRO A 57 3.90 11.86 -8.22
CA PRO A 57 2.60 11.59 -8.85
C PRO A 57 2.45 10.13 -9.29
N LEU A 58 1.32 9.50 -8.94
CA LEU A 58 1.07 8.11 -9.29
C LEU A 58 0.88 7.97 -10.81
N THR A 59 1.68 7.13 -11.45
CA THR A 59 1.66 6.88 -12.90
C THR A 59 0.79 5.69 -13.28
N VAL A 60 0.55 4.78 -12.34
CA VAL A 60 -0.37 3.64 -12.49
C VAL A 60 -1.17 3.53 -11.20
N ALA A 61 -2.49 3.36 -11.30
CA ALA A 61 -3.34 3.04 -10.16
C ALA A 61 -4.55 2.22 -10.62
N ASN A 62 -4.88 1.14 -9.90
CA ASN A 62 -6.10 0.38 -10.14
C ASN A 62 -7.37 1.14 -9.73
N LEU A 63 -7.22 2.19 -8.92
CA LEU A 63 -8.26 3.18 -8.65
C LEU A 63 -7.96 4.43 -9.51
N PRO A 64 -8.74 4.71 -10.57
CA PRO A 64 -8.47 5.84 -11.48
C PRO A 64 -8.43 7.20 -10.77
N SER A 65 -9.18 7.36 -9.68
CA SER A 65 -9.20 8.59 -8.87
C SER A 65 -7.87 8.92 -8.16
N LEU A 66 -6.93 7.97 -8.13
CA LEU A 66 -5.60 8.13 -7.55
C LEU A 66 -4.54 8.51 -8.58
N GLU A 67 -4.82 8.40 -9.88
CA GLU A 67 -3.85 8.75 -10.93
C GLU A 67 -3.45 10.23 -10.82
N GLY A 68 -2.14 10.51 -10.94
CA GLY A 68 -1.56 11.85 -10.79
C GLY A 68 -1.56 12.40 -9.36
N ARG A 69 -2.18 11.73 -8.37
CA ARG A 69 -2.15 12.17 -6.96
C ARG A 69 -0.77 11.94 -6.35
N ILE A 70 -0.47 12.71 -5.30
CA ILE A 70 0.65 12.44 -4.38
C ILE A 70 0.06 11.97 -3.06
N LEU A 71 0.44 10.77 -2.64
CA LEU A 71 0.05 10.21 -1.36
C LEU A 71 1.09 10.56 -0.29
N ALA A 72 0.64 11.20 0.77
CA ALA A 72 1.42 11.61 1.93
C ALA A 72 1.21 10.61 3.08
N ARG A 73 2.28 10.05 3.65
CA ARG A 73 2.20 9.12 4.79
C ARG A 73 3.32 9.39 5.80
N ASP A 74 3.01 9.19 7.07
CA ASP A 74 4.05 9.04 8.08
C ASP A 74 4.67 7.64 7.97
N TYR A 75 5.98 7.53 8.19
CA TYR A 75 6.65 6.26 8.32
C TYR A 75 7.31 6.08 9.68
N LEU A 76 7.34 4.84 10.17
CA LEU A 76 8.07 4.42 11.35
C LEU A 76 8.79 3.10 11.06
N VAL A 77 10.11 3.08 11.25
CA VAL A 77 10.95 1.88 11.17
C VAL A 77 11.35 1.46 12.59
N PHE A 78 11.08 0.20 12.93
CA PHE A 78 11.36 -0.35 14.25
C PHE A 78 11.76 -1.83 14.16
N LYS A 79 12.34 -2.35 15.25
CA LYS A 79 12.70 -3.77 15.37
C LYS A 79 11.83 -4.47 16.41
N LYS A 80 11.42 -5.70 16.14
CA LYS A 80 10.67 -6.55 17.07
C LYS A 80 11.04 -8.01 16.85
N GLY A 81 11.54 -8.69 17.88
CA GLY A 81 11.92 -10.10 17.78
C GLY A 81 13.07 -10.38 16.81
N GLY A 82 14.02 -9.45 16.66
CA GLY A 82 15.13 -9.56 15.70
C GLY A 82 14.80 -9.03 14.30
N GLU A 83 13.53 -9.01 13.93
CA GLU A 83 13.04 -8.54 12.62
C GLU A 83 12.89 -7.02 12.54
N GLU A 84 13.06 -6.47 11.34
CA GLU A 84 12.89 -5.05 11.03
C GLU A 84 11.58 -4.80 10.29
N PHE A 85 10.81 -3.81 10.75
CA PHE A 85 9.49 -3.47 10.23
C PHE A 85 9.41 -2.00 9.81
N LEU A 86 8.63 -1.75 8.76
CA LEU A 86 8.18 -0.43 8.32
C LEU A 86 6.68 -0.34 8.52
N ASN A 87 6.21 0.61 9.33
CA ASN A 87 4.82 1.01 9.37
C ASN A 87 4.63 2.30 8.56
N LEU A 88 3.67 2.30 7.63
CA LEU A 88 3.19 3.50 6.94
C LEU A 88 1.78 3.85 7.42
N SER A 89 1.59 5.05 7.92
CA SER A 89 0.29 5.49 8.43
C SER A 89 -0.27 6.70 7.71
N ILE A 90 -1.60 6.68 7.50
CA ILE A 90 -2.39 7.85 7.10
C ILE A 90 -3.35 8.18 8.23
N THR A 91 -3.39 9.45 8.63
CA THR A 91 -4.41 9.97 9.53
C THR A 91 -5.37 10.85 8.75
N ASN A 92 -6.64 10.47 8.70
CA ASN A 92 -7.72 11.37 8.30
C ASN A 92 -8.29 12.00 9.57
N ALA A 93 -7.89 13.24 9.84
CA ALA A 93 -8.29 13.96 11.06
C ALA A 93 -9.80 14.24 11.11
N GLU A 94 -10.41 14.58 9.97
CA GLU A 94 -11.84 14.89 9.85
C GLU A 94 -12.70 13.65 10.14
N ALA A 95 -12.33 12.51 9.57
CA ALA A 95 -13.02 11.23 9.77
C ALA A 95 -12.61 10.54 11.08
N ARG A 96 -11.64 11.08 11.84
CA ARG A 96 -11.01 10.45 13.01
C ARG A 96 -10.57 9.00 12.75
N ARG A 97 -10.06 8.74 11.55
CA ARG A 97 -9.62 7.41 11.12
C ARG A 97 -8.12 7.40 10.89
N ARG A 98 -7.48 6.33 11.36
CA ARG A 98 -6.09 6.01 11.07
C ARG A 98 -6.05 4.69 10.33
N ALA A 99 -5.25 4.65 9.27
CA ALA A 99 -4.94 3.43 8.55
C ALA A 99 -3.43 3.19 8.62
N ASP A 100 -3.04 1.96 8.92
CA ASP A 100 -1.65 1.53 9.04
C ASP A 100 -1.39 0.39 8.04
N VAL A 101 -0.21 0.40 7.43
CA VAL A 101 0.29 -0.68 6.58
C VAL A 101 1.65 -1.09 7.11
N LEU A 102 1.73 -2.32 7.61
CA LEU A 102 2.93 -2.88 8.19
C LEU A 102 3.65 -3.79 7.17
N TRP A 103 4.92 -3.51 6.93
CA TRP A 103 5.82 -4.30 6.10
C TRP A 103 6.94 -4.85 6.96
N MET A 104 7.28 -6.12 6.77
CA MET A 104 8.50 -6.72 7.30
C MET A 104 9.57 -6.65 6.22
N ARG A 105 10.81 -6.32 6.61
CA ARG A 105 11.94 -6.35 5.70
C ARG A 105 12.22 -7.80 5.29
N ILE A 106 12.24 -8.06 3.99
CA ILE A 106 12.74 -9.31 3.44
C ILE A 106 14.28 -9.31 3.47
N ALA A 107 14.87 -10.46 3.76
CA ALA A 107 16.32 -10.66 3.84
C ALA A 107 17.00 -10.51 2.48
#